data_AF-A0AA35M3H0-F1
#
_entry.id   AF-A0AA35M3H0-F1
#
_cell.length_a   1.000
_cell.length_b   1.000
_cell.length_c   1.000
_cell.angle_alpha   90.00
_cell.angle_beta   90.00
_cell.angle_gamma   90.00
#
_symmetry.space_group_name_H-M   'P 1'
#
loop_
_entity.id
_entity.type
_entity.pdbx_description
1 polymer ?
#
loop_
_entity_poly.entity_id
_entity_poly.type
_entity_poly.pdbx_seq_one_letter_code
_entity_poly.pdbx_strand_id
1 'polypeptide(L)'
;MGSQLSTSNVSVSSSPEPRRTKDMTAGMGAACHFSVQALGATELALLGHYLSHTSRTIPVDAVDRYALQIGIPNLAFHNRTVMSSLLALAAVSKCHGLARTDAAALDDGALLAGIGELLEFAGDHHKASLRQIQATIQSSAHYEAVLANAPLMVFYCSADHAVRVRLARAARLRGVSLPGDLYTVEWKPSAVLEGIVGT
;
A
#
# COMPACT_ATOMS: atom_id res chain seq x y z
N MET A 1 45.21 -50.37 -69.13
CA MET A 1 44.41 -50.10 -70.35
C MET A 1 42.99 -49.77 -69.91
N GLY A 2 42.40 -48.68 -70.41
CA GLY A 2 40.96 -48.42 -70.31
C GLY A 2 40.53 -47.33 -69.34
N SER A 3 40.77 -46.08 -69.72
CA SER A 3 40.06 -44.89 -69.22
C SER A 3 38.65 -44.86 -69.81
N GLN A 4 37.63 -44.48 -69.03
CA GLN A 4 36.41 -43.86 -69.54
C GLN A 4 35.90 -42.83 -68.52
N LEU A 5 35.98 -41.57 -68.93
CA LEU A 5 35.21 -40.47 -68.38
C LEU A 5 33.76 -40.61 -68.85
N SER A 6 32.80 -40.29 -67.98
CA SER A 6 31.50 -39.81 -68.45
C SER A 6 31.01 -38.65 -67.61
N THR A 7 30.49 -37.70 -68.36
CA THR A 7 30.21 -36.29 -68.08
C THR A 7 28.89 -36.08 -67.37
N SER A 8 28.88 -35.04 -66.52
CA SER A 8 27.84 -34.02 -66.36
C SER A 8 26.41 -34.45 -65.97
N ASN A 9 25.91 -33.89 -64.86
CA ASN A 9 25.04 -32.72 -64.94
C ASN A 9 24.77 -32.10 -63.57
N VAL A 10 25.12 -30.82 -63.47
CA VAL A 10 24.69 -29.90 -62.41
C VAL A 10 23.20 -29.69 -62.57
N SER A 11 22.43 -29.97 -61.51
CA SER A 11 21.07 -29.46 -61.34
C SER A 11 21.05 -28.64 -60.07
N VAL A 12 21.18 -27.32 -60.26
CA VAL A 12 20.79 -26.31 -59.30
C VAL A 12 19.27 -26.36 -59.20
N SER A 13 18.73 -26.68 -58.02
CA SER A 13 17.34 -26.37 -57.71
C SER A 13 17.24 -25.95 -56.25
N SER A 14 17.25 -24.63 -56.09
CA SER A 14 16.58 -23.83 -55.06
C SER A 14 15.98 -24.57 -53.85
N SER A 15 16.57 -24.33 -52.68
CA SER A 15 15.90 -24.45 -51.38
C SER A 15 14.51 -23.82 -51.40
N PRO A 16 13.46 -24.53 -50.96
CA PRO A 16 12.22 -23.87 -50.60
C PRO A 16 12.33 -23.29 -49.18
N GLU A 17 12.04 -22.00 -49.07
CA GLU A 17 11.84 -21.22 -47.85
C GLU A 17 10.96 -21.91 -46.79
N PRO A 18 11.14 -21.56 -45.50
CA PRO A 18 10.24 -22.00 -44.45
C PRO A 18 8.85 -21.36 -44.62
N ARG A 19 7.83 -22.22 -44.61
CA ARG A 19 6.41 -21.82 -44.66
C ARG A 19 6.08 -20.86 -43.51
N ARG A 20 5.66 -19.65 -43.89
CA ARG A 20 5.06 -18.64 -43.02
C ARG A 20 3.57 -18.94 -42.79
N THR A 21 3.15 -18.62 -41.56
CA THR A 21 1.81 -18.23 -41.08
C THR A 21 0.67 -19.26 -41.08
N LYS A 22 0.38 -19.78 -39.88
CA LYS A 22 -0.96 -19.74 -39.30
C LYS A 22 -0.88 -19.19 -37.87
N ASP A 23 -1.29 -17.94 -37.78
CA ASP A 23 -1.78 -17.17 -36.64
C ASP A 23 -1.85 -17.92 -35.31
N MET A 24 -0.79 -17.74 -34.52
CA MET A 24 -0.84 -17.86 -33.07
C MET A 24 -0.54 -16.48 -32.49
N THR A 25 -1.39 -15.50 -32.80
CA THR A 25 -1.46 -14.23 -32.08
C THR A 25 -2.20 -14.46 -30.76
N ALA A 26 -1.57 -15.25 -29.89
CA ALA A 26 -1.89 -15.26 -28.48
C ALA A 26 -1.43 -13.91 -27.89
N GLY A 27 -2.42 -13.09 -27.50
CA GLY A 27 -2.34 -12.07 -26.46
C GLY A 27 -1.01 -11.33 -26.30
N MET A 28 -0.64 -10.50 -27.28
CA MET A 28 0.40 -9.50 -27.09
C MET A 28 -0.16 -8.15 -27.51
N GLY A 29 -0.39 -7.27 -26.54
CA GLY A 29 -0.84 -5.91 -26.81
C GLY A 29 -1.93 -5.36 -25.88
N ALA A 30 -2.08 -5.86 -24.65
CA ALA A 30 -2.49 -4.94 -23.59
C ALA A 30 -1.28 -4.03 -23.35
N ALA A 31 -1.17 -2.96 -24.14
CA ALA A 31 -0.25 -1.87 -23.84
C ALA A 31 -0.60 -1.41 -22.43
N CYS A 32 0.22 -1.79 -21.45
CA CYS A 32 0.09 -1.34 -20.09
C CYS A 32 0.12 0.18 -20.16
N HIS A 33 -1.03 0.80 -19.93
CA HIS A 33 -1.14 2.24 -19.92
C HIS A 33 -0.39 2.71 -18.67
N PHE A 34 0.91 2.91 -18.80
CA PHE A 34 1.79 3.43 -17.76
C PHE A 34 1.48 4.91 -17.56
N SER A 35 0.32 5.20 -16.98
CA SER A 35 0.09 6.53 -16.41
C SER A 35 0.80 6.55 -15.07
N VAL A 36 1.98 7.17 -15.04
CA VAL A 36 2.62 7.57 -13.78
C VAL A 36 1.58 8.39 -13.02
N GLN A 37 1.14 7.88 -11.88
CA GLN A 37 0.14 8.57 -11.07
C GLN A 37 0.77 9.86 -10.54
N ALA A 38 0.26 11.01 -10.97
CA ALA A 38 0.67 12.30 -10.43
C ALA A 38 0.20 12.38 -8.98
N LEU A 39 1.15 12.42 -8.04
CA LEU A 39 0.88 12.58 -6.62
C LEU A 39 0.80 14.06 -6.28
N GLY A 40 -0.18 14.45 -5.46
CA GLY A 40 -0.24 15.77 -4.84
C GLY A 40 0.88 15.97 -3.81
N ALA A 41 1.06 17.21 -3.35
CA ALA A 41 2.12 17.54 -2.39
C ALA A 41 2.04 16.72 -1.09
N THR A 42 0.83 16.55 -0.54
CA THR A 42 0.60 15.75 0.68
C THR A 42 0.92 14.28 0.46
N GLU A 43 0.45 13.70 -0.65
CA GLU A 43 0.70 12.30 -0.99
C GLU A 43 2.21 12.05 -1.19
N LEU A 44 2.90 12.97 -1.87
CA LEU A 44 4.34 12.89 -2.06
C LEU A 44 5.11 12.98 -0.73
N ALA A 45 4.70 13.87 0.17
CA ALA A 45 5.30 13.97 1.50
C ALA A 45 5.08 12.69 2.33
N LEU A 46 3.89 12.08 2.22
CA LEU A 46 3.57 10.82 2.88
C LEU A 46 4.33 9.63 2.27
N LEU A 47 4.48 9.59 0.95
CA LEU A 47 5.33 8.60 0.29
C LEU A 47 6.79 8.73 0.72
N GLY A 48 7.30 9.96 0.82
CA GLY A 48 8.62 10.24 1.40
C GLY A 48 8.74 9.74 2.84
N HIS A 49 7.72 9.98 3.67
CA HIS A 49 7.66 9.44 5.03
C HIS A 49 7.62 7.90 5.06
N TYR A 50 6.90 7.27 4.14
CA TYR A 50 6.86 5.81 4.03
C TYR A 50 8.25 5.23 3.74
N LEU A 51 8.92 5.74 2.71
CA LEU A 51 10.24 5.25 2.28
C LEU A 51 11.34 5.54 3.30
N SER A 52 11.26 6.67 4.00
CA SER A 52 12.27 7.07 4.98
C SER A 52 12.08 6.44 6.36
N HIS A 53 10.83 6.17 6.76
CA HIS A 53 10.50 5.75 8.13
C HIS A 53 9.67 4.46 8.17
N THR A 54 8.46 4.46 7.62
CA THR A 54 7.47 3.38 7.83
C THR A 54 7.96 2.03 7.30
N SER A 55 8.55 1.99 6.11
CA SER A 55 9.11 0.78 5.49
C SER A 55 10.34 0.21 6.21
N ARG A 56 10.88 0.93 7.20
CA ARG A 56 12.04 0.51 8.02
C ARG A 56 11.65 0.08 9.42
N THR A 57 10.49 0.50 9.93
CA THR A 57 10.03 0.21 11.29
C THR A 57 9.19 -1.05 11.40
N ILE A 58 8.50 -1.44 10.33
CA ILE A 58 7.62 -2.62 10.30
C ILE A 58 8.36 -3.96 10.06
N PRO A 59 9.36 -4.07 9.17
CA PRO A 59 9.95 -5.36 8.82
C PRO A 59 10.57 -6.11 10.01
N VAL A 60 10.30 -7.41 10.10
CA VAL A 60 10.95 -8.28 11.10
C VAL A 60 12.19 -8.94 10.51
N ASP A 61 12.12 -9.38 9.26
CA ASP A 61 13.21 -10.05 8.57
C ASP A 61 13.66 -9.34 7.27
N ALA A 62 14.60 -9.94 6.56
CA ALA A 62 15.14 -9.40 5.31
C ALA A 62 14.13 -9.46 4.14
N VAL A 63 13.22 -10.42 4.15
CA VAL A 63 12.19 -10.60 3.10
C VAL A 63 11.13 -9.51 3.25
N ASP A 64 10.63 -9.30 4.46
CA ASP A 64 9.73 -8.19 4.80
C ASP A 64 10.37 -6.85 4.44
N ARG A 65 11.66 -6.70 4.72
CA ARG A 65 12.40 -5.46 4.44
C ARG A 65 12.43 -5.18 2.95
N TYR A 66 12.74 -6.18 2.14
CA TYR A 66 12.72 -6.05 0.68
C TYR A 66 11.31 -5.74 0.18
N ALA A 67 10.30 -6.47 0.65
CA ALA A 67 8.91 -6.28 0.26
C ALA A 67 8.43 -4.86 0.58
N LEU A 68 8.67 -4.36 1.80
CA LEU A 68 8.17 -3.05 2.23
C LEU A 68 8.97 -1.87 1.65
N GLN A 69 10.28 -2.02 1.39
CA GLN A 69 11.11 -0.93 0.88
C GLN A 69 11.16 -0.84 -0.64
N ILE A 70 11.07 -1.98 -1.33
CA ILE A 70 11.27 -2.06 -2.78
C ILE A 70 10.02 -2.62 -3.47
N GLY A 71 9.57 -3.81 -3.07
CA GLY A 71 8.50 -4.53 -3.76
C GLY A 71 7.17 -3.76 -3.81
N ILE A 72 6.60 -3.48 -2.63
CA ILE A 72 5.34 -2.78 -2.47
C ILE A 72 5.39 -1.37 -3.07
N PRO A 73 6.43 -0.55 -2.85
CA PRO A 73 6.54 0.75 -3.53
C PRO A 73 6.57 0.65 -5.06
N ASN A 74 7.35 -0.28 -5.61
CA ASN A 74 7.39 -0.48 -7.07
C ASN A 74 6.02 -0.87 -7.61
N LEU A 75 5.30 -1.75 -6.92
CA LEU A 75 3.94 -2.12 -7.29
C LEU A 75 2.97 -0.92 -7.16
N ALA A 76 3.10 -0.12 -6.11
CA ALA A 76 2.27 1.05 -5.84
C ALA A 76 2.33 2.10 -6.97
N PHE A 77 3.50 2.35 -7.55
CA PHE A 77 3.63 3.28 -8.68
C PHE A 77 2.82 2.88 -9.91
N HIS A 78 2.45 1.60 -10.02
CA HIS A 78 1.67 1.03 -11.12
C HIS A 78 0.25 0.64 -10.71
N ASN A 79 -0.09 0.74 -9.42
CA ASN A 79 -1.36 0.30 -8.90
C ASN A 79 -1.89 1.30 -7.86
N ARG A 80 -2.92 2.05 -8.27
CA ARG A 80 -3.57 3.07 -7.45
C ARG A 80 -4.12 2.52 -6.13
N THR A 81 -4.60 1.29 -6.11
CA THR A 81 -5.13 0.64 -4.91
C THR A 81 -4.04 0.41 -3.88
N VAL A 82 -2.90 -0.15 -4.32
CA VAL A 82 -1.72 -0.33 -3.46
C VAL A 82 -1.14 1.01 -3.01
N MET A 83 -1.05 2.01 -3.91
CA MET A 83 -0.63 3.37 -3.54
C MET A 83 -1.51 3.97 -2.46
N SER A 84 -2.83 3.83 -2.60
CA SER A 84 -3.78 4.37 -1.63
C SER A 84 -3.60 3.74 -0.24
N SER A 85 -3.44 2.42 -0.16
CA SER A 85 -3.14 1.73 1.11
C SER A 85 -1.79 2.13 1.71
N LEU A 86 -0.78 2.31 0.87
CA LEU A 86 0.56 2.74 1.28
C LEU A 86 0.48 4.14 1.91
N LEU A 87 -0.21 5.08 1.26
CA LEU A 87 -0.39 6.44 1.75
C LEU A 87 -1.21 6.47 3.05
N ALA A 88 -2.26 5.65 3.15
CA ALA A 88 -3.03 5.51 4.39
C ALA A 88 -2.16 5.02 5.56
N LEU A 89 -1.36 3.98 5.34
CA LEU A 89 -0.43 3.47 6.34
C LEU A 89 0.62 4.51 6.72
N ALA A 90 1.17 5.24 5.74
CA ALA A 90 2.16 6.28 5.98
C ALA A 90 1.60 7.43 6.83
N ALA A 91 0.37 7.86 6.55
CA ALA A 91 -0.31 8.91 7.32
C ALA A 91 -0.51 8.49 8.78
N VAL A 92 -1.03 7.28 9.02
CA VAL A 92 -1.21 6.77 10.39
C VAL A 92 0.12 6.55 11.11
N SER A 93 1.14 6.04 10.42
CA SER A 93 2.50 5.90 10.96
C SER A 93 3.07 7.26 11.39
N LYS A 94 2.85 8.31 10.60
CA LYS A 94 3.19 9.68 10.95
C LYS A 94 2.43 10.15 12.20
N CYS A 95 1.13 9.91 12.27
CA CYS A 95 0.32 10.20 13.47
C CYS A 95 0.84 9.48 14.71
N HIS A 96 1.26 8.21 14.58
CA HIS A 96 1.85 7.45 15.67
C HIS A 96 3.16 8.08 16.16
N GLY A 97 3.98 8.62 15.26
CA GLY A 97 5.18 9.38 15.60
C GLY A 97 4.87 10.67 16.36
N LEU A 98 3.90 11.46 15.87
CA LEU A 98 3.46 12.71 16.51
C LEU A 98 2.87 12.45 17.91
N ALA A 99 1.96 11.47 18.01
CA ALA A 99 1.35 11.09 19.28
C ALA A 99 2.32 10.44 20.28
N ARG A 100 3.49 9.96 19.83
CA ARG A 100 4.52 9.38 20.70
C ARG A 100 5.49 10.43 21.22
N THR A 101 5.86 11.39 20.39
CA THR A 101 6.92 12.37 20.70
C THR A 101 6.41 13.42 21.67
N ASP A 102 5.15 13.84 21.51
CA ASP A 102 4.58 14.90 22.33
C ASP A 102 3.50 14.36 23.24
N ALA A 103 3.87 14.03 24.49
CA ALA A 103 2.89 13.88 25.57
C ALA A 103 2.04 15.17 25.74
N ALA A 104 2.55 16.30 25.24
CA ALA A 104 1.89 17.61 25.15
C ALA A 104 1.09 17.83 23.84
N ALA A 105 0.93 16.82 22.99
CA ALA A 105 0.14 16.96 21.75
C ALA A 105 -1.31 17.37 21.99
N LEU A 106 -1.80 17.22 23.23
CA LEU A 106 -3.12 17.69 23.65
C LEU A 106 -3.16 19.17 24.04
N ASP A 107 -2.01 19.78 24.34
CA ASP A 107 -1.91 21.22 24.66
C ASP A 107 -1.75 22.06 23.39
N ASP A 108 -1.20 21.45 22.33
CA ASP A 108 -1.08 22.05 21.01
C ASP A 108 -2.28 21.65 20.15
N GLY A 109 -3.32 22.49 20.18
CA GLY A 109 -4.53 22.29 19.39
C GLY A 109 -4.27 22.23 17.87
N ALA A 110 -3.22 22.89 17.37
CA ALA A 110 -2.86 22.84 15.96
C ALA A 110 -2.24 21.48 15.59
N LEU A 111 -1.39 20.93 16.47
CA LEU A 111 -0.87 19.57 16.31
C LEU A 111 -1.99 18.52 16.36
N LEU A 112 -2.93 18.66 17.30
CA LEU A 112 -4.07 17.75 17.40
C LEU A 112 -4.98 17.81 16.16
N ALA A 113 -5.22 19.02 15.62
CA ALA A 113 -5.94 19.20 14.36
C ALA A 113 -5.21 18.54 13.19
N GLY A 114 -3.88 18.71 13.08
CA GLY A 114 -3.07 18.07 12.05
C GLY A 114 -3.07 16.54 12.14
N ILE A 115 -3.11 15.97 13.36
CA ILE A 115 -3.31 14.53 13.55
C ILE A 115 -4.70 14.11 13.05
N GLY A 116 -5.75 14.88 13.34
CA GLY A 116 -7.11 14.64 12.85
C GLY A 116 -7.19 14.60 11.33
N GLU A 117 -6.65 15.62 10.66
CA GLU A 117 -6.62 15.72 9.19
C GLU A 117 -5.88 14.52 8.57
N LEU A 118 -4.75 14.11 9.15
CA LEU A 118 -4.01 12.94 8.66
C LEU A 118 -4.77 11.63 8.86
N LEU A 119 -5.51 11.48 9.97
CA LEU A 119 -6.34 10.30 10.21
C LEU A 119 -7.54 10.25 9.27
N GLU A 120 -8.16 11.39 8.97
CA GLU A 120 -9.24 11.49 7.97
C GLU A 120 -8.71 11.13 6.58
N PHE A 121 -7.59 11.74 6.15
CA PHE A 121 -6.91 11.42 4.90
C PHE A 121 -6.64 9.91 4.78
N ALA A 122 -6.13 9.30 5.87
CA ALA A 122 -5.83 7.89 5.89
C ALA A 122 -7.08 7.01 5.81
N GLY A 123 -8.15 7.39 6.53
CA GLY A 123 -9.43 6.70 6.50
C GLY A 123 -10.07 6.70 5.11
N ASP A 124 -10.00 7.81 4.40
CA ASP A 124 -10.54 7.91 3.04
C ASP A 124 -9.76 7.06 2.03
N HIS A 125 -8.43 7.08 2.12
CA HIS A 125 -7.57 6.24 1.29
C HIS A 125 -7.77 4.75 1.59
N HIS A 126 -7.86 4.38 2.87
CA HIS A 126 -8.15 3.00 3.27
C HIS A 126 -9.51 2.52 2.73
N LYS A 127 -10.58 3.31 2.90
CA LYS A 127 -11.91 2.98 2.37
C LYS A 127 -11.90 2.87 0.84
N ALA A 128 -11.23 3.78 0.14
CA ALA A 128 -11.12 3.76 -1.32
C ALA A 128 -10.41 2.48 -1.80
N SER A 129 -9.29 2.15 -1.16
CA SER A 129 -8.53 0.94 -1.48
C SER A 129 -9.31 -0.34 -1.18
N LEU A 130 -10.02 -0.40 -0.04
CA LEU A 130 -10.84 -1.55 0.33
C LEU A 130 -11.94 -1.84 -0.70
N ARG A 131 -12.65 -0.80 -1.16
CA ARG A 131 -13.67 -0.94 -2.21
C ARG A 131 -13.08 -1.47 -3.52
N GLN A 132 -11.91 -0.98 -3.89
CA GLN A 132 -11.22 -1.42 -5.12
C GLN A 132 -10.73 -2.87 -5.02
N ILE A 133 -10.18 -3.28 -3.87
CA ILE A 133 -9.80 -4.69 -3.63
C ILE A 133 -11.03 -5.60 -3.67
N GLN A 134 -12.12 -5.22 -3.00
CA GLN A 134 -13.36 -6.00 -3.01
C GLN A 134 -13.90 -6.22 -4.43
N ALA A 135 -13.81 -5.20 -5.30
CA ALA A 135 -14.22 -5.31 -6.69
C ALA A 135 -13.29 -6.18 -7.55
N THR A 136 -12.02 -6.31 -7.17
CA THR A 136 -10.98 -6.98 -7.98
C THR A 136 -10.56 -8.35 -7.44
N ILE A 137 -11.03 -8.76 -6.26
CA ILE A 137 -10.60 -9.99 -5.57
C ILE A 137 -10.85 -11.29 -6.37
N GLN A 138 -11.85 -11.30 -7.25
CA GLN A 138 -12.18 -12.44 -8.11
C GLN A 138 -11.38 -12.46 -9.42
N SER A 139 -10.62 -11.39 -9.72
CA SER A 139 -9.83 -11.25 -10.93
C SER A 139 -8.40 -11.73 -10.69
N SER A 140 -7.99 -12.80 -11.36
CA SER A 140 -6.60 -13.29 -11.34
C SER A 140 -5.59 -12.28 -11.89
N ALA A 141 -6.04 -11.35 -12.74
CA ALA A 141 -5.19 -10.30 -13.33
C ALA A 141 -4.65 -9.28 -12.31
N HIS A 142 -5.23 -9.22 -11.11
CA HIS A 142 -4.86 -8.25 -10.06
C HIS A 142 -4.35 -8.92 -8.79
N TYR A 143 -3.94 -10.20 -8.88
CA TYR A 143 -3.52 -10.99 -7.73
C TYR A 143 -2.42 -10.33 -6.91
N GLU A 144 -1.38 -9.78 -7.55
CA GLU A 144 -0.28 -9.10 -6.85
C GLU A 144 -0.75 -7.89 -6.04
N ALA A 145 -1.71 -7.13 -6.58
CA ALA A 145 -2.29 -5.97 -5.90
C ALA A 145 -3.13 -6.40 -4.69
N VAL A 146 -3.91 -7.48 -4.80
CA VAL A 146 -4.67 -8.05 -3.68
C VAL A 146 -3.72 -8.56 -2.60
N LEU A 147 -2.68 -9.30 -2.99
CA LEU A 147 -1.70 -9.88 -2.10
C LEU A 147 -0.91 -8.80 -1.35
N ALA A 148 -0.46 -7.75 -2.03
CA ALA A 148 0.26 -6.65 -1.43
C ALA A 148 -0.63 -5.77 -0.52
N ASN A 149 -1.92 -5.62 -0.85
CA ASN A 149 -2.83 -4.84 -0.05
C ASN A 149 -3.20 -5.51 1.27
N ALA A 150 -3.31 -6.84 1.32
CA ALA A 150 -3.68 -7.56 2.53
C ALA A 150 -2.85 -7.18 3.77
N PRO A 151 -1.50 -7.23 3.76
CA PRO A 151 -0.70 -6.83 4.90
C PRO A 151 -0.80 -5.32 5.19
N LEU A 152 -0.86 -4.47 4.16
CA LEU A 152 -1.00 -3.01 4.35
C LEU A 152 -2.29 -2.64 5.08
N MET A 153 -3.39 -3.34 4.78
CA MET A 153 -4.68 -3.16 5.45
C MET A 153 -4.58 -3.53 6.94
N VAL A 154 -3.93 -4.64 7.26
CA VAL A 154 -3.72 -5.08 8.65
C VAL A 154 -2.84 -4.09 9.42
N PHE A 155 -1.74 -3.64 8.83
CA PHE A 155 -0.86 -2.65 9.45
C PHE A 155 -1.57 -1.33 9.68
N TYR A 156 -2.36 -0.87 8.71
CA TYR A 156 -3.16 0.35 8.85
C TYR A 156 -4.12 0.22 10.04
N CYS A 157 -4.95 -0.83 10.11
CA CYS A 157 -5.93 -0.98 11.18
C CYS A 157 -5.26 -1.06 12.56
N SER A 158 -4.14 -1.79 12.64
CA SER A 158 -3.39 -1.95 13.88
C SER A 158 -2.79 -0.62 14.35
N ALA A 159 -2.20 0.14 13.42
CA ALA A 159 -1.60 1.42 13.72
C ALA A 159 -2.65 2.50 14.05
N ASP A 160 -3.78 2.53 13.33
CA ASP A 160 -4.86 3.50 13.55
C ASP A 160 -5.45 3.31 14.93
N HIS A 161 -5.75 2.05 15.28
CA HIS A 161 -6.21 1.70 16.61
C HIS A 161 -5.20 2.10 17.70
N ALA A 162 -3.92 1.82 17.50
CA ALA A 162 -2.87 2.19 18.46
C ALA A 162 -2.76 3.72 18.66
N VAL A 163 -2.87 4.51 17.59
CA VAL A 163 -2.90 5.99 17.67
C VAL A 163 -4.09 6.45 18.49
N ARG A 164 -5.29 5.99 18.17
CA ARG A 164 -6.53 6.40 18.85
C ARG A 164 -6.51 6.02 20.33
N VAL A 165 -6.09 4.81 20.67
CA VAL A 165 -5.95 4.37 22.07
C VAL A 165 -4.94 5.24 22.82
N ARG A 166 -3.82 5.60 22.19
CA ARG A 166 -2.82 6.48 22.82
C ARG A 166 -3.38 7.88 23.07
N LEU A 167 -4.05 8.47 22.07
CA LEU A 167 -4.70 9.77 22.22
C LEU A 167 -5.75 9.74 23.32
N ALA A 168 -6.62 8.73 23.34
CA ALA A 168 -7.67 8.57 24.35
C ALA A 168 -7.08 8.43 25.76
N ARG A 169 -6.00 7.64 25.91
CA ARG A 169 -5.29 7.51 27.18
C ARG A 169 -4.67 8.82 27.63
N ALA A 170 -4.01 9.56 26.73
CA ALA A 170 -3.43 10.86 27.03
C ALA A 170 -4.51 11.86 27.46
N ALA A 171 -5.64 11.88 26.77
CA ALA A 171 -6.77 12.77 27.05
C ALA A 171 -7.36 12.49 28.44
N ARG A 172 -7.57 11.20 28.75
CA ARG A 172 -8.04 10.77 30.08
C ARG A 172 -7.09 11.18 31.20
N LEU A 173 -5.77 11.02 31.00
CA LEU A 173 -4.78 11.40 32.02
C LEU A 173 -4.76 12.91 32.30
N ARG A 174 -5.21 13.74 31.35
CA ARG A 174 -5.23 15.20 31.46
C ARG A 174 -6.61 15.79 31.74
N GLY A 175 -7.65 14.96 31.80
CA GLY A 175 -9.03 15.42 31.98
C GLY A 175 -9.57 16.23 30.79
N VAL A 176 -8.97 16.08 29.60
CA VAL A 176 -9.38 16.78 28.37
C VAL A 176 -10.26 15.86 27.52
N SER A 177 -11.31 16.39 26.91
CA SER A 177 -12.10 15.65 25.91
C SER A 177 -11.44 15.78 24.54
N LEU A 178 -11.26 14.65 23.84
CA LEU A 178 -10.86 14.69 22.44
C LEU A 178 -12.01 15.22 21.55
N PRO A 179 -11.69 15.81 20.39
CA PRO A 179 -12.64 16.02 19.31
C PRO A 179 -13.38 14.73 18.91
N GLY A 180 -14.66 14.87 18.56
CA GLY A 180 -15.57 13.78 18.16
C GLY A 180 -14.99 12.82 17.13
N ASP A 181 -14.24 13.36 16.17
CA ASP A 181 -13.73 12.64 15.00
C ASP A 181 -12.54 11.72 15.31
N LEU A 182 -11.92 11.90 16.49
CA LEU A 182 -10.82 11.05 16.97
C LEU A 182 -11.30 9.82 17.75
N TYR A 183 -12.57 9.79 18.17
CA TYR A 183 -13.13 8.61 18.82
C TYR A 183 -13.41 7.50 17.79
N THR A 184 -13.03 6.28 18.16
CA THR A 184 -13.57 5.07 17.52
C THR A 184 -14.72 4.60 18.39
N VAL A 185 -15.95 4.88 17.95
CA VAL A 185 -17.20 4.51 18.65
C VAL A 185 -17.38 5.25 19.98
N GLU A 186 -18.61 5.69 20.22
CA GLU A 186 -19.06 6.35 21.46
C GLU A 186 -18.63 5.56 22.69
N TRP A 187 -17.52 5.94 23.30
CA TRP A 187 -17.09 5.35 24.57
C TRP A 187 -17.87 6.03 25.68
N LYS A 188 -19.01 5.44 26.05
CA LYS A 188 -19.68 5.77 27.32
C LYS A 188 -18.82 5.25 28.46
N PRO A 189 -18.25 6.11 29.33
CA PRO A 189 -17.67 5.64 30.58
C PRO A 189 -18.80 4.97 31.36
N SER A 190 -18.72 3.64 31.52
CA SER A 190 -19.60 2.95 32.47
C SER A 190 -19.29 3.48 33.86
N ALA A 191 -20.31 4.05 34.50
CA ALA A 191 -20.32 4.56 35.86
C ALA A 191 -20.15 3.42 36.89
N VAL A 192 -19.00 2.76 36.89
CA VAL A 192 -18.71 1.60 37.77
C VAL A 192 -17.54 1.88 38.73
N LEU A 193 -17.02 3.11 38.78
CA LEU A 193 -15.95 3.47 39.73
C LEU A 193 -16.32 4.54 40.77
N GLU A 194 -17.61 4.83 40.97
CA GLU A 194 -18.07 5.62 42.13
C GLU A 194 -18.42 4.76 43.37
N GLY A 195 -17.97 3.50 43.41
CA GLY A 195 -18.25 2.58 44.53
C GLY A 195 -17.07 2.25 45.45
N ILE A 196 -15.85 2.74 45.19
CA ILE A 196 -14.64 2.30 45.93
C ILE A 196 -14.03 3.42 46.80
N VAL A 197 -14.76 4.50 47.05
CA VAL A 197 -14.41 5.46 48.11
C VAL A 197 -15.63 5.64 48.99
N GLY A 198 -15.77 4.80 50.01
CA GLY A 198 -16.80 4.96 51.03
C GLY A 198 -17.25 3.65 51.67
N THR A 199 -16.40 3.05 52.49
CA THR A 199 -16.76 2.53 53.83
C THR A 199 -15.49 2.12 54.57
#